data_AF-A0A958XX51-F1
#
_entry.id   AF-A0A958XX51-F1
#
_cell.length_a   1.000
_cell.length_b   1.000
_cell.length_c   1.000
_cell.angle_alpha   90.00
_cell.angle_beta   90.00
_cell.angle_gamma   90.00
#
_symmetry.space_group_name_H-M   'P 1'
#
loop_
_entity.id
_entity.type
_entity.pdbx_description
1 polymer ?
#
loop_
_entity_poly.entity_id
_entity_poly.type
_entity_poly.pdbx_seq_one_letter_code
_entity_poly.pdbx_strand_id
1 'polypeptide(L)'
;MIKHLLVIIFLCCLFACTGEQEPGNSAINRRALVSRNNVILNAVDTLGALSVGNGEFAFTVDATGLQSFPEDYENGISLGTQSQWGWHSYPNEGHYVTEDVLEEFETCNDKSIPVAVQHSEGRKGAATHWLRANPHRLHLGLIGLELLKENGEPATLDNLKKIHQELDLWTGAVTSTYNLEGVPVRIALYGHQEKDMIAFQVESPLLAQGRLKVKFRFPYGKE
;
A
#
# COMPACT_ATOMS: atom_id res chain seq x y z
N MET A 1 -58.53 47.80 26.54
CA MET A 1 -57.17 47.69 25.94
C MET A 1 -56.37 46.46 26.38
N ILE A 2 -56.76 45.71 27.43
CA ILE A 2 -55.99 44.53 27.90
C ILE A 2 -56.46 43.20 27.25
N LYS A 3 -57.69 43.13 26.70
CA LYS A 3 -58.23 41.90 26.09
C LYS A 3 -57.75 41.60 24.66
N HIS A 4 -57.27 42.59 23.92
CA HIS A 4 -56.74 42.39 22.55
C HIS A 4 -55.23 42.11 22.52
N LEU A 5 -54.50 42.43 23.60
CA LEU A 5 -53.08 42.13 23.72
C LEU A 5 -52.81 40.64 23.98
N LEU A 6 -53.72 39.96 24.68
CA LEU A 6 -53.59 38.53 24.99
C LEU A 6 -53.82 37.61 23.78
N VAL A 7 -54.63 38.04 22.81
CA VAL A 7 -54.94 37.23 21.61
C VAL A 7 -53.80 37.25 20.60
N ILE A 8 -53.01 38.34 20.55
CA ILE A 8 -51.85 38.46 19.65
C ILE A 8 -50.65 37.64 20.18
N ILE A 9 -50.47 37.54 21.50
CA ILE A 9 -49.41 36.72 22.09
C ILE A 9 -49.69 35.22 21.91
N PHE A 10 -50.96 34.80 21.92
CA PHE A 10 -51.31 33.40 21.70
C PHE A 10 -51.19 32.97 20.22
N LEU A 11 -51.29 33.91 19.27
CA LEU A 11 -51.14 33.63 17.84
C LEU A 11 -49.66 33.62 17.38
N CYS A 12 -48.77 34.32 18.09
CA CYS A 12 -47.31 34.26 17.83
C CYS A 12 -46.64 32.99 18.36
N CYS A 13 -47.20 32.31 19.36
CA CYS A 13 -46.64 31.05 19.88
C CYS A 13 -46.93 29.83 18.99
N LEU A 14 -47.87 29.93 18.04
CA LEU A 14 -48.20 28.83 17.12
C LEU A 14 -47.28 28.76 15.89
N PHE A 15 -46.43 29.76 15.65
CA PHE A 15 -45.43 29.76 14.58
C PHE A 15 -43.99 29.51 15.05
N ALA A 16 -43.75 29.41 16.36
CA ALA A 16 -42.42 29.16 16.92
C ALA A 16 -42.06 27.66 17.03
N CYS A 17 -42.99 26.76 16.70
CA CYS A 17 -42.74 25.34 16.56
C CYS A 17 -42.73 24.95 15.08
N THR A 18 -41.89 25.60 14.26
CA THR A 18 -41.33 24.89 13.10
C THR A 18 -40.47 23.80 13.71
N GLY A 19 -41.01 22.57 13.74
CA GLY A 19 -40.33 21.43 14.31
C GLY A 19 -38.90 21.37 13.79
N GLU A 20 -37.95 21.10 14.68
CA GLU A 20 -36.69 20.49 14.27
C GLU A 20 -37.10 19.30 13.41
N GLN A 21 -36.84 19.44 12.11
CA GLN A 21 -36.89 18.31 11.20
C GLN A 21 -35.87 17.34 11.80
N GLU A 22 -36.33 16.27 12.45
CA GLU A 22 -35.44 15.14 12.72
C GLU A 22 -34.70 14.89 11.40
N PRO A 23 -33.36 14.74 11.40
CA PRO A 23 -32.62 14.49 10.19
C PRO A 23 -33.15 13.18 9.60
N GLY A 24 -34.14 13.30 8.72
CA GLY A 24 -34.96 12.20 8.30
C GLY A 24 -34.07 11.28 7.53
N ASN A 25 -33.71 10.15 8.16
CA ASN A 25 -32.86 9.06 7.69
C ASN A 25 -32.24 9.32 6.30
N SER A 26 -31.37 10.33 6.22
CA SER A 26 -30.83 10.75 4.94
C SER A 26 -29.79 9.72 4.58
N ALA A 27 -30.01 9.02 3.47
CA ALA A 27 -29.13 7.94 3.05
C ALA A 27 -27.67 8.45 3.07
N ILE A 28 -26.81 7.72 3.79
CA ILE A 28 -25.40 8.11 3.93
C ILE A 28 -24.79 8.27 2.54
N ASN A 29 -24.23 9.45 2.26
CA ASN A 29 -23.42 9.65 1.06
C ASN A 29 -22.09 8.89 1.24
N ARG A 30 -22.09 7.61 0.87
CA ARG A 30 -20.96 6.71 1.04
C ARG A 30 -19.72 7.19 0.28
N ARG A 31 -19.90 7.78 -0.90
CA ARG A 31 -18.78 8.33 -1.67
C ARG A 31 -18.11 9.46 -0.92
N ALA A 32 -18.86 10.46 -0.48
CA ALA A 32 -18.30 11.56 0.30
C ALA A 32 -17.68 11.09 1.63
N LEU A 33 -18.31 10.10 2.27
CA LEU A 33 -17.81 9.49 3.50
C LEU A 33 -16.47 8.78 3.30
N VAL A 34 -16.29 8.04 2.21
CA VAL A 34 -15.05 7.32 1.90
C VAL A 34 -13.98 8.31 1.41
N SER A 35 -14.31 9.14 0.41
CA SER A 35 -13.35 10.03 -0.25
C SER A 35 -12.73 11.09 0.65
N ARG A 36 -13.39 11.49 1.75
CA ARG A 36 -12.77 12.40 2.73
C ARG A 36 -11.56 11.80 3.47
N ASN A 37 -11.39 10.48 3.39
CA ASN A 37 -10.28 9.75 3.99
C ASN A 37 -9.27 9.25 2.94
N ASN A 38 -9.36 9.73 1.69
CA ASN A 38 -8.34 9.44 0.69
C ASN A 38 -6.96 9.78 1.25
N VAL A 39 -6.00 8.89 1.03
CA VAL A 39 -4.64 9.06 1.54
C VAL A 39 -3.90 9.98 0.60
N ILE A 40 -3.42 11.12 1.11
CA ILE A 40 -2.74 12.15 0.31
C ILE A 40 -1.33 12.35 0.86
N LEU A 41 -0.33 12.25 -0.01
CA LEU A 41 1.08 12.48 0.27
C LEU A 41 1.59 13.62 -0.62
N ASN A 42 2.10 14.68 0.00
CA ASN A 42 2.58 15.88 -0.69
C ASN A 42 4.12 16.00 -0.73
N ALA A 43 4.80 14.96 -0.26
CA ALA A 43 6.26 14.86 -0.20
C ALA A 43 6.66 13.39 -0.27
N VAL A 44 7.95 13.15 -0.50
CA VAL A 44 8.52 11.81 -0.34
C VAL A 44 8.39 11.40 1.13
N ASP A 45 7.82 10.23 1.36
CA ASP A 45 7.76 9.57 2.66
C ASP A 45 8.07 8.08 2.47
N THR A 46 9.26 7.66 2.87
CA THR A 46 9.70 6.27 2.71
C THR A 46 8.96 5.31 3.66
N LEU A 47 8.24 5.83 4.65
CA LEU A 47 7.33 5.07 5.52
C LEU A 47 5.87 5.18 5.08
N GLY A 48 5.58 5.96 4.04
CA GLY A 48 4.25 6.25 3.52
C GLY A 48 3.95 5.59 2.18
N ALA A 49 4.55 4.45 1.84
CA ALA A 49 4.32 3.82 0.54
C ALA A 49 2.84 3.42 0.36
N LEU A 50 2.29 3.66 -0.84
CA LEU A 50 0.91 3.29 -1.18
C LEU A 50 0.86 1.96 -1.91
N SER A 51 -0.28 1.28 -1.89
CA SER A 51 -0.45 -0.02 -2.56
C SER A 51 -1.78 -0.08 -3.30
N VAL A 52 -1.76 -0.74 -4.46
CA VAL A 52 -2.98 -1.22 -5.13
C VAL A 52 -2.97 -2.74 -5.13
N GLY A 53 -4.15 -3.35 -5.05
CA GLY A 53 -4.26 -4.80 -4.98
C GLY A 53 -5.72 -5.26 -4.93
N ASN A 54 -5.89 -6.58 -4.85
CA ASN A 54 -7.19 -7.25 -4.85
C ASN A 54 -7.36 -8.26 -3.69
N GLY A 55 -6.42 -8.28 -2.74
CA GLY A 55 -6.38 -9.24 -1.63
C GLY A 55 -5.49 -10.46 -1.89
N GLU A 56 -5.41 -10.89 -3.16
CA GLU A 56 -4.56 -12.01 -3.60
C GLU A 56 -3.22 -11.52 -4.18
N PHE A 57 -3.19 -10.28 -4.66
CA PHE A 57 -2.05 -9.60 -5.26
C PHE A 57 -1.95 -8.17 -4.75
N ALA A 58 -0.72 -7.69 -4.56
CA ALA A 58 -0.44 -6.32 -4.16
C ALA A 58 0.78 -5.75 -4.90
N PHE A 59 0.68 -4.47 -5.27
CA PHE A 59 1.72 -3.69 -5.91
C PHE A 59 1.94 -2.38 -5.13
N THR A 60 3.06 -2.32 -4.41
CA THR A 60 3.45 -1.19 -3.56
C THR A 60 4.32 -0.21 -4.34
N VAL A 61 4.06 1.09 -4.22
CA VAL A 61 4.68 2.15 -5.02
C VAL A 61 5.31 3.25 -4.17
N ASP A 62 6.35 3.86 -4.73
CA ASP A 62 6.95 5.09 -4.21
C ASP A 62 6.18 6.34 -4.69
N ALA A 63 6.70 7.52 -4.34
CA ALA A 63 6.14 8.82 -4.70
C ALA A 63 5.92 9.04 -6.22
N THR A 64 6.63 8.32 -7.09
CA THR A 64 6.40 8.37 -8.54
C THR A 64 5.07 7.74 -8.95
N GLY A 65 4.49 6.89 -8.11
CA GLY A 65 3.31 6.08 -8.46
C GLY A 65 3.65 4.74 -9.10
N LEU A 66 4.94 4.39 -9.15
CA LEU A 66 5.47 3.07 -9.54
C LEU A 66 6.64 2.69 -8.60
N GLN A 67 7.48 1.71 -8.97
CA GLN A 67 8.59 1.21 -8.17
C GLN A 67 9.94 1.69 -8.70
N SER A 68 10.11 3.00 -8.77
CA SER A 68 11.24 3.68 -9.43
C SER A 68 12.49 3.75 -8.54
N PHE A 69 12.29 3.93 -7.24
CA PHE A 69 13.32 4.17 -6.21
C PHE A 69 13.30 3.12 -5.08
N PRO A 70 13.39 1.82 -5.39
CA PRO A 70 13.31 0.77 -4.37
C PRO A 70 14.46 0.83 -3.36
N GLU A 71 15.66 1.26 -3.78
CA GLU A 71 16.83 1.40 -2.89
C GLU A 71 16.61 2.45 -1.79
N ASP A 72 15.96 3.57 -2.11
CA ASP A 72 15.69 4.62 -1.13
C ASP A 72 14.63 4.22 -0.08
N TYR A 73 13.76 3.26 -0.44
CA TYR A 73 12.70 2.73 0.43
C TYR A 73 13.14 1.48 1.21
N GLU A 74 14.36 0.97 1.01
CA GLU A 74 14.85 -0.28 1.61
C GLU A 74 14.82 -0.24 3.15
N ASN A 75 15.17 0.91 3.75
CA ASN A 75 15.14 1.11 5.20
C ASN A 75 13.78 1.61 5.73
N GLY A 76 12.78 1.75 4.85
CA GLY A 76 11.42 2.17 5.17
C GLY A 76 10.42 1.05 4.91
N ILE A 77 9.30 1.39 4.26
CA ILE A 77 8.40 0.39 3.67
C ILE A 77 8.97 -0.02 2.32
N SER A 78 9.54 -1.22 2.25
CA SER A 78 10.08 -1.76 1.01
C SER A 78 9.01 -1.85 -0.07
N LEU A 79 9.38 -1.44 -1.28
CA LEU A 79 8.54 -1.58 -2.45
C LEU A 79 8.50 -3.04 -2.89
N GLY A 80 7.39 -3.45 -3.51
CA GLY A 80 7.37 -4.73 -4.16
C GLY A 80 6.04 -5.19 -4.71
N THR A 81 6.12 -6.33 -5.37
CA THR A 81 4.97 -6.98 -6.01
C THR A 81 4.89 -8.39 -5.50
N GLN A 82 3.82 -8.69 -4.76
CA GLN A 82 3.62 -9.97 -4.10
C GLN A 82 2.25 -10.55 -4.45
N SER A 83 2.13 -11.86 -4.33
CA SER A 83 0.87 -12.58 -4.50
C SER A 83 0.75 -13.74 -3.51
N GLN A 84 -0.43 -14.34 -3.43
CA GLN A 84 -0.69 -15.55 -2.65
C GLN A 84 -0.22 -16.83 -3.36
N TRP A 85 0.11 -16.79 -4.65
CA TRP A 85 0.54 -17.97 -5.42
C TRP A 85 2.04 -17.98 -5.74
N GLY A 86 2.70 -16.83 -5.71
CA GLY A 86 4.14 -16.72 -5.97
C GLY A 86 4.97 -17.04 -4.73
N TRP A 87 5.53 -18.26 -4.68
CA TRP A 87 6.39 -18.71 -3.59
C TRP A 87 7.76 -19.17 -4.11
N HIS A 88 8.79 -19.00 -3.29
CA HIS A 88 10.13 -19.50 -3.55
C HIS A 88 10.63 -20.35 -2.38
N SER A 89 11.56 -21.25 -2.67
CA SER A 89 12.31 -21.96 -1.65
C SER A 89 13.75 -22.13 -2.09
N TYR A 90 14.68 -21.91 -1.18
CA TYR A 90 16.06 -22.32 -1.37
C TYR A 90 16.15 -23.84 -1.46
N PRO A 91 17.09 -24.40 -2.24
CA PRO A 91 17.35 -25.84 -2.24
C PRO A 91 17.58 -26.39 -0.82
N ASN A 92 16.99 -27.54 -0.51
CA ASN A 92 17.16 -28.21 0.79
C ASN A 92 18.35 -29.18 0.78
N GLU A 93 19.57 -28.67 0.61
CA GLU A 93 20.78 -29.51 0.53
C GLU A 93 21.08 -30.26 1.84
N GLY A 94 20.65 -29.69 2.99
CA GLY A 94 20.80 -30.32 4.30
C GLY A 94 19.77 -31.41 4.61
N HIS A 95 18.79 -31.60 3.72
CA HIS A 95 17.63 -32.48 3.91
C HIS A 95 16.94 -32.22 5.26
N TYR A 96 16.73 -30.94 5.57
CA TYR A 96 16.11 -30.51 6.82
C TYR A 96 14.62 -30.86 6.83
N VAL A 97 14.16 -31.41 7.94
CA VAL A 97 12.75 -31.77 8.20
C VAL A 97 12.30 -31.17 9.52
N THR A 98 10.99 -31.05 9.72
CA THR A 98 10.44 -30.44 10.95
C THR A 98 10.93 -31.14 12.21
N GLU A 99 11.13 -32.46 12.15
CA GLU A 99 11.65 -33.27 13.25
C GLU A 99 13.07 -32.86 13.70
N ASP A 100 13.87 -32.22 12.83
CA ASP A 100 15.20 -31.71 13.21
C ASP A 100 15.11 -30.60 14.28
N VAL A 101 13.94 -29.96 14.45
CA VAL A 101 13.74 -28.84 15.40
C VAL A 101 12.66 -29.12 16.46
N LEU A 102 12.13 -30.33 16.52
CA LEU A 102 11.17 -30.71 17.56
C LEU A 102 11.91 -31.11 18.85
N GLU A 103 11.38 -30.66 19.98
CA GLU A 103 11.76 -31.11 21.31
C GLU A 103 10.51 -31.52 22.10
N GLU A 104 10.65 -32.55 22.93
CA GLU A 104 9.56 -33.05 23.76
C GLU A 104 9.39 -32.16 25.00
N PHE A 105 8.17 -31.70 25.23
CA PHE A 105 7.78 -30.96 26.43
C PHE A 105 6.70 -31.70 27.19
N GLU A 106 6.87 -31.78 28.51
CA GLU A 106 5.81 -32.28 29.40
C GLU A 106 4.75 -31.21 29.63
N THR A 107 3.49 -31.59 29.39
CA THR A 107 2.33 -30.76 29.69
C THR A 107 1.87 -30.94 31.13
N CYS A 108 0.98 -30.07 31.60
CA CYS A 108 0.39 -30.12 32.94
C CYS A 108 -0.47 -31.37 33.26
N ASN A 109 -0.64 -32.28 32.29
CA ASN A 109 -1.37 -33.54 32.44
C ASN A 109 -0.48 -34.76 32.13
N ASP A 110 0.82 -34.62 32.37
CA ASP A 110 1.84 -35.67 32.23
C ASP A 110 1.89 -36.29 30.82
N LYS A 111 1.54 -35.51 29.78
CA LYS A 111 1.69 -35.91 28.38
C LYS A 111 2.94 -35.26 27.80
N SER A 112 3.74 -36.06 27.11
CA SER A 112 4.83 -35.53 26.28
C SER A 112 4.26 -35.12 24.92
N ILE A 113 4.56 -33.90 24.49
CA ILE A 113 4.23 -33.43 23.13
C ILE A 113 5.47 -32.83 22.46
N PRO A 114 5.65 -33.07 21.14
CA PRO A 114 6.71 -32.41 20.38
C PRO A 114 6.34 -30.96 20.10
N VAL A 115 7.29 -30.05 20.34
CA VAL A 115 7.17 -28.62 20.07
C VAL A 115 8.35 -28.16 19.25
N ALA A 116 8.10 -27.36 18.21
CA ALA A 116 9.17 -26.76 17.42
C ALA A 116 9.91 -25.69 18.24
N VAL A 117 11.21 -25.90 18.45
CA VAL A 117 12.09 -24.99 19.20
C VAL A 117 13.04 -24.30 18.23
N GLN A 118 13.29 -23.01 18.47
CA GLN A 118 14.27 -22.25 17.70
C GLN A 118 15.68 -22.55 18.20
N HIS A 119 16.51 -23.11 17.32
CA HIS A 119 17.93 -23.34 17.60
C HIS A 119 18.81 -22.35 16.82
N SER A 120 19.97 -22.00 17.37
CA SER A 120 20.95 -21.11 16.73
C SER A 120 22.20 -21.83 16.22
N GLU A 121 22.46 -23.05 16.67
CA GLU A 121 23.74 -23.74 16.43
C GLU A 121 23.57 -25.15 15.86
N GLY A 122 24.63 -25.63 15.19
CA GLY A 122 24.72 -26.97 14.64
C GLY A 122 23.66 -27.29 13.58
N ARG A 123 23.40 -28.59 13.37
CA ARG A 123 22.36 -29.05 12.42
C ARG A 123 20.99 -28.50 12.76
N LYS A 124 20.60 -28.49 14.04
CA LYS A 124 19.30 -27.96 14.48
C LYS A 124 19.14 -26.47 14.15
N GLY A 125 20.21 -25.67 14.31
CA GLY A 125 20.21 -24.25 13.94
C GLY A 125 20.10 -24.04 12.42
N ALA A 126 20.83 -24.84 11.63
CA ALA A 126 20.73 -24.79 10.18
C ALA A 126 19.33 -25.19 9.68
N ALA A 127 18.74 -26.24 10.26
CA ALA A 127 17.37 -26.66 10.00
C ALA A 127 16.35 -25.57 10.40
N THR A 128 16.54 -24.94 11.56
CA THR A 128 15.70 -23.83 12.05
C THR A 128 15.70 -22.68 11.05
N HIS A 129 16.87 -22.26 10.58
CA HIS A 129 16.98 -21.18 9.61
C HIS A 129 16.30 -21.54 8.29
N TRP A 130 16.59 -22.72 7.74
CA TRP A 130 16.01 -23.13 6.45
C TRP A 130 14.48 -23.31 6.52
N LEU A 131 13.95 -23.96 7.55
CA LEU A 131 12.52 -24.22 7.70
C LEU A 131 11.71 -22.95 7.96
N ARG A 132 12.31 -21.93 8.59
CA ARG A 132 11.65 -20.62 8.79
C ARG A 132 11.69 -19.77 7.52
N ALA A 133 12.76 -19.89 6.75
CA ALA A 133 12.96 -19.16 5.52
C ALA A 133 12.12 -19.67 4.35
N ASN A 134 11.62 -20.92 4.42
CA ASN A 134 11.03 -21.59 3.25
C ASN A 134 9.70 -22.31 3.58
N PRO A 135 8.71 -22.26 2.66
CA PRO A 135 8.64 -21.38 1.50
C PRO A 135 8.41 -19.92 1.94
N HIS A 136 9.05 -18.96 1.26
CA HIS A 136 8.78 -17.53 1.42
C HIS A 136 8.09 -16.96 0.17
N ARG A 137 7.40 -15.82 0.34
CA ARG A 137 6.74 -15.15 -0.78
C ARG A 137 7.79 -14.64 -1.77
N LEU A 138 7.58 -14.94 -3.04
CA LEU A 138 8.43 -14.47 -4.12
C LEU A 138 8.08 -13.02 -4.47
N HIS A 139 9.09 -12.18 -4.53
CA HIS A 139 8.97 -10.87 -5.15
C HIS A 139 8.83 -11.02 -6.68
N LEU A 140 7.65 -10.77 -7.24
CA LEU A 140 7.33 -11.09 -8.65
C LEU A 140 8.08 -10.23 -9.68
N GLY A 141 8.55 -9.06 -9.26
CA GLY A 141 9.32 -8.14 -10.10
C GLY A 141 9.05 -6.70 -9.69
N LEU A 142 9.93 -5.80 -10.09
CA LEU A 142 9.76 -4.36 -9.90
C LEU A 142 9.46 -3.71 -11.25
N ILE A 143 8.41 -2.90 -11.29
CA ILE A 143 8.03 -2.10 -12.45
C ILE A 143 8.09 -0.62 -12.04
N GLY A 144 9.12 0.07 -12.51
CA GLY A 144 9.41 1.45 -12.16
C GLY A 144 9.68 2.33 -13.36
N LEU A 145 10.09 3.55 -13.09
CA LEU A 145 10.55 4.50 -14.09
C LEU A 145 12.07 4.64 -14.04
N GLU A 146 12.69 4.72 -15.21
CA GLU A 146 14.00 5.32 -15.38
C GLU A 146 13.80 6.80 -15.74
N LEU A 147 14.24 7.68 -14.85
CA LEU A 147 14.11 9.14 -14.98
C LEU A 147 15.50 9.75 -15.16
N LEU A 148 15.67 10.56 -16.20
CA LEU A 148 16.92 11.24 -16.51
C LEU A 148 16.75 12.76 -16.40
N LYS A 149 17.74 13.41 -15.79
CA LYS A 149 17.90 14.87 -15.80
C LYS A 149 18.30 15.35 -17.21
N GLU A 150 18.26 16.65 -17.43
CA GLU A 150 18.63 17.28 -18.71
C GLU A 150 20.06 16.96 -19.11
N ASN A 151 20.95 16.82 -18.12
CA ASN A 151 22.35 16.45 -18.33
C ASN A 151 22.57 14.95 -18.62
N GLY A 152 21.51 14.13 -18.66
CA GLY A 152 21.58 12.70 -18.95
C GLY A 152 21.84 11.80 -17.73
N GLU A 153 22.11 12.37 -16.55
CA GLU A 153 22.30 11.61 -15.32
C GLU A 153 20.95 11.11 -14.76
N PRO A 154 20.91 9.93 -14.09
CA PRO A 154 19.74 9.49 -13.36
C PRO A 154 19.25 10.54 -12.35
N ALA A 155 17.94 10.74 -12.31
CA ALA A 155 17.29 11.54 -11.27
C ALA A 155 17.26 10.75 -9.96
N THR A 156 17.37 11.45 -8.84
CA THR A 156 17.14 10.93 -7.48
C THR A 156 15.79 11.40 -6.95
N LEU A 157 15.31 10.82 -5.84
CA LEU A 157 14.07 11.27 -5.17
C LEU A 157 14.08 12.77 -4.87
N ASP A 158 15.23 13.32 -4.44
CA ASP A 158 15.37 14.74 -4.14
C ASP A 158 15.16 15.65 -5.37
N ASN A 159 15.31 15.13 -6.58
CA ASN A 159 15.05 15.88 -7.80
C ASN A 159 13.56 16.03 -8.11
N LEU A 160 12.70 15.19 -7.52
CA LEU A 160 11.25 15.28 -7.68
C LEU A 160 10.71 16.44 -6.83
N LYS A 161 10.01 17.38 -7.47
CA LYS A 161 9.41 18.55 -6.83
C LYS A 161 7.91 18.56 -7.05
N LYS A 162 7.17 19.32 -6.23
CA LYS A 162 5.71 19.46 -6.32
C LYS A 162 5.00 18.10 -6.34
N ILE A 163 5.43 17.20 -5.45
CA ILE A 163 4.84 15.88 -5.32
C ILE A 163 3.42 16.03 -4.80
N HIS A 164 2.49 15.35 -5.44
CA HIS A 164 1.16 15.09 -4.94
C HIS A 164 0.77 13.68 -5.38
N GLN A 165 0.60 12.80 -4.41
CA GLN A 165 0.18 11.43 -4.60
C GLN A 165 -1.10 11.18 -3.79
N GLU A 166 -2.08 10.54 -4.40
CA GLU A 166 -3.37 10.24 -3.78
C GLU A 166 -3.75 8.78 -4.03
N LEU A 167 -4.14 8.07 -2.97
CA LEU A 167 -4.91 6.82 -3.07
C LEU A 167 -6.40 7.16 -2.90
N ASP A 168 -7.16 7.02 -3.98
CA ASP A 168 -8.61 7.14 -3.96
C ASP A 168 -9.22 5.84 -3.43
N LEU A 169 -9.71 5.88 -2.19
CA LEU A 169 -10.28 4.72 -1.50
C LEU A 169 -11.60 4.26 -2.14
N TRP A 170 -12.27 5.11 -2.93
CA TRP A 170 -13.50 4.72 -3.61
C TRP A 170 -13.23 3.91 -4.87
N THR A 171 -12.19 4.27 -5.63
CA THR A 171 -11.85 3.61 -6.91
C THR A 171 -10.71 2.61 -6.80
N GLY A 172 -9.91 2.65 -5.72
CA GLY A 172 -8.71 1.86 -5.55
C GLY A 172 -7.54 2.32 -6.44
N ALA A 173 -7.62 3.54 -6.97
CA ALA A 173 -6.61 4.08 -7.87
C ALA A 173 -5.57 4.90 -7.12
N VAL A 174 -4.30 4.79 -7.53
CA VAL A 174 -3.24 5.69 -7.10
C VAL A 174 -2.93 6.66 -8.22
N THR A 175 -3.01 7.96 -7.94
CA THR A 175 -2.58 9.01 -8.87
C THR A 175 -1.38 9.75 -8.28
N SER A 176 -0.27 9.78 -9.01
CA SER A 176 0.93 10.54 -8.64
C SER A 176 1.18 11.65 -9.64
N THR A 177 1.51 12.83 -9.14
CA THR A 177 1.99 13.96 -9.94
C THR A 177 3.23 14.55 -9.29
N TYR A 178 4.20 14.93 -10.13
CA TYR A 178 5.42 15.58 -9.69
C TYR A 178 6.08 16.27 -10.88
N ASN A 179 7.07 17.12 -10.58
CA ASN A 179 7.91 17.78 -11.57
C ASN A 179 9.34 17.26 -11.46
N LEU A 180 9.95 16.95 -12.59
CA LEU A 180 11.40 16.76 -12.72
C LEU A 180 11.95 17.94 -13.53
N GLU A 181 12.83 18.75 -12.92
CA GLU A 181 13.43 19.95 -13.55
C GLU A 181 12.37 20.89 -14.19
N GLY A 182 11.22 21.02 -13.52
CA GLY A 182 10.11 21.86 -13.98
C GLY A 182 9.16 21.19 -14.98
N VAL A 183 9.51 20.03 -15.54
CA VAL A 183 8.66 19.28 -16.46
C VAL A 183 7.69 18.37 -15.69
N PRO A 184 6.37 18.46 -15.91
CA PRO A 184 5.40 17.67 -15.17
C PRO A 184 5.39 16.20 -15.62
N VAL A 185 5.15 15.32 -14.65
CA VAL A 185 4.85 13.90 -14.83
C VAL A 185 3.58 13.58 -14.07
N ARG A 186 2.67 12.86 -14.71
CA ARG A 186 1.50 12.27 -14.07
C ARG A 186 1.48 10.77 -14.32
N ILE A 187 1.25 10.00 -13.26
CA ILE A 187 1.00 8.57 -13.29
C ILE A 187 -0.39 8.32 -12.72
N ALA A 188 -1.17 7.49 -13.40
CA ALA A 188 -2.38 6.90 -12.84
C ALA A 188 -2.22 5.38 -12.84
N LEU A 189 -2.40 4.74 -11.70
CA LEU A 189 -2.20 3.31 -11.47
C LEU A 189 -3.48 2.69 -10.92
N TYR A 190 -3.84 1.52 -11.45
CA TYR A 190 -4.99 0.73 -11.05
C TYR A 190 -4.59 -0.73 -10.82
N GLY A 191 -5.10 -1.32 -9.75
CA GLY A 191 -5.12 -2.78 -9.55
C GLY A 191 -6.43 -3.37 -10.06
N HIS A 192 -6.35 -4.43 -10.86
CA HIS A 192 -7.54 -5.12 -11.35
C HIS A 192 -8.21 -5.90 -10.21
N GLN A 193 -9.51 -5.70 -10.00
CA GLN A 193 -10.22 -6.23 -8.82
C GLN A 193 -10.36 -7.76 -8.81
N GLU A 194 -10.38 -8.40 -9.97
CA GLU A 194 -10.55 -9.87 -10.09
C GLU A 194 -9.33 -10.61 -10.67
N LYS A 195 -8.27 -9.88 -11.06
CA LYS A 195 -7.10 -10.45 -11.73
C LYS A 195 -5.85 -9.88 -11.10
N ASP A 196 -4.81 -10.67 -11.02
CA ASP A 196 -3.51 -10.26 -10.49
C ASP A 196 -2.77 -9.44 -11.55
N MET A 197 -3.25 -8.22 -11.77
CA MET A 197 -2.82 -7.34 -12.84
C MET A 197 -2.88 -5.89 -12.37
N ILE A 198 -1.89 -5.13 -12.82
CA ILE A 198 -1.92 -3.67 -12.77
C ILE A 198 -2.08 -3.09 -14.16
N ALA A 199 -2.67 -1.90 -14.23
CA ALA A 199 -2.62 -1.04 -15.41
C ALA A 199 -2.16 0.35 -14.96
N PHE A 200 -1.27 0.96 -15.73
CA PHE A 200 -0.82 2.32 -15.46
C PHE A 200 -0.77 3.16 -16.72
N GLN A 201 -0.96 4.47 -16.55
CA GLN A 201 -0.84 5.47 -17.60
C GLN A 201 0.24 6.47 -17.20
N VAL A 202 1.18 6.75 -18.13
CA VAL A 202 2.22 7.76 -17.95
C VAL A 202 1.96 8.93 -18.89
N GLU A 203 1.90 10.13 -18.34
CA GLU A 203 1.78 11.37 -19.11
C GLU A 203 2.90 12.34 -18.72
N SER A 204 3.79 12.62 -19.67
CA SER A 204 4.84 13.62 -19.51
C SER A 204 5.48 13.99 -20.85
N PRO A 205 5.86 15.27 -21.07
CA PRO A 205 6.76 15.64 -22.16
C PRO A 205 8.11 14.89 -22.15
N LEU A 206 8.56 14.39 -20.98
CA LEU A 206 9.82 13.65 -20.84
C LEU A 206 9.86 12.35 -21.65
N LEU A 207 8.70 11.77 -21.98
CA LEU A 207 8.59 10.61 -22.86
C LEU A 207 9.13 10.92 -24.26
N ALA A 208 8.69 12.05 -24.85
CA ALA A 208 9.14 12.49 -26.16
C ALA A 208 10.62 12.92 -26.16
N GLN A 209 11.13 13.36 -25.01
CA GLN A 209 12.54 13.72 -24.83
C GLN A 209 13.45 12.50 -24.58
N GLY A 210 12.89 11.29 -24.44
CA GLY A 210 13.66 10.08 -24.11
C GLY A 210 14.22 10.05 -22.68
N ARG A 211 13.73 10.94 -21.81
CA ARG A 211 14.19 11.13 -20.42
C ARG A 211 13.33 10.41 -19.38
N LEU A 212 12.23 9.80 -19.81
CA LEU A 212 11.38 8.94 -19.00
C LEU A 212 11.17 7.62 -19.75
N LYS A 213 11.55 6.51 -19.14
CA LYS A 213 11.34 5.15 -19.67
C LYS A 213 10.77 4.25 -18.57
N VAL A 214 10.14 3.15 -18.97
CA VAL A 214 9.73 2.10 -18.03
C VAL A 214 10.90 1.14 -17.81
N LYS A 215 11.19 0.82 -16.56
CA LYS A 215 12.26 -0.09 -16.15
C LYS A 215 11.69 -1.28 -15.41
N PHE A 216 12.06 -2.49 -15.86
CA PHE A 216 11.73 -3.75 -15.20
C PHE A 216 12.97 -4.26 -14.47
N ARG A 217 12.81 -4.68 -13.21
CA ARG A 217 13.87 -5.37 -12.45
C ARG A 217 13.30 -6.68 -11.91
N PHE A 218 14.05 -7.76 -12.02
CA PHE A 218 13.65 -9.07 -11.49
C PHE A 218 14.62 -9.44 -10.38
N PRO A 219 14.32 -9.08 -9.12
CA PRO A 219 15.17 -9.47 -8.00
C PRO A 219 15.15 -11.00 -7.83
N TYR A 220 16.25 -11.56 -7.34
CA TYR A 220 16.30 -12.96 -6.95
C TYR A 220 15.37 -13.21 -5.76
N GLY A 221 14.73 -14.38 -5.70
CA GLY A 221 13.91 -14.79 -4.56
C GLY A 221 14.78 -14.93 -3.33
N LYS A 222 14.68 -13.96 -2.42
CA LYS A 222 15.42 -13.93 -1.17
C LYS A 222 14.43 -13.68 -0.02
N GLU A 223 14.64 -14.41 1.08
CA GLU A 223 14.00 -14.16 2.38
C GLU A 223 14.34 -12.76 2.92
#